data_AF-A0A061GGV3-F1
#
_entry.id   AF-A0A061GGV3-F1
#
_cell.length_a   1.000
_cell.length_b   1.000
_cell.length_c   1.000
_cell.angle_alpha   90.00
_cell.angle_beta   90.00
_cell.angle_gamma   90.00
#
_symmetry.space_group_name_H-M   'P 1'
#
loop_
_entity.id
_entity.type
_entity.pdbx_description
1 polymer ?
#
loop_
_entity_poly.entity_id
_entity_poly.type
_entity_poly.pdbx_seq_one_letter_code
_entity_poly.pdbx_strand_id
1 'polypeptide(L)'
;RNGWKQLEAVQQKKAEEQKEFGPIDYDAPAESDKKTIGLGTQIGVGVAVVVFGLVFALGDFLPSGSTNPPEEAAVIDKKLSNEEKATLQTRLKQFEAMLSISPKDPTALEGAAVTLTELGDYARAASLLQDLAKEKTSDPDVFRLLGEVKYALKDYDGSAAAYKLSAMVSKDVNFEVLRGLTNALLAAKRPDEAVQFLLSSRERMNSERLNRPNLKADSNKMETELQKVDPIQVDFLLGKAYSDWGHVSDAVAVYDQLISSHPNDFRGYLAKGIILKENGNVGDAERMFIQARFFAPEKAKALVDRYSRQ
;
A
#
# COMPACT_ATOMS: atom_id res chain seq x y z
N ARG A 1 1.66 48.42 7.85
CA ARG A 1 1.36 47.87 6.50
C ARG A 1 2.17 46.61 6.14
N ASN A 2 3.30 46.30 6.79
CA ASN A 2 4.15 45.16 6.40
C ASN A 2 3.75 43.80 7.02
N GLY A 3 3.06 43.78 8.17
CA GLY A 3 2.63 42.52 8.80
C GLY A 3 1.49 41.79 8.07
N TRP A 4 0.59 42.54 7.42
CA TRP A 4 -0.55 41.97 6.68
C TRP A 4 -0.11 41.22 5.42
N LYS A 5 0.87 41.77 4.68
CA LYS A 5 1.44 41.09 3.50
C LYS A 5 2.22 39.82 3.86
N GLN A 6 2.84 39.77 5.04
CA GLN A 6 3.50 38.55 5.52
C GLN A 6 2.49 37.47 5.92
N LEU A 7 1.38 37.84 6.57
CA LEU A 7 0.30 36.91 6.89
C LEU A 7 -0.39 36.35 5.64
N GLU A 8 -0.68 37.19 4.64
CA GLU A 8 -1.21 36.75 3.35
C GLU A 8 -0.24 35.82 2.63
N ALA A 9 1.05 36.15 2.56
CA ALA A 9 2.05 35.28 1.94
C ALA A 9 2.20 33.93 2.65
N VAL A 10 2.09 33.88 3.98
CA VAL A 10 2.12 32.62 4.75
C VAL A 10 0.85 31.80 4.54
N GLN A 11 -0.33 32.44 4.48
CA GLN A 11 -1.61 31.79 4.19
C GLN A 11 -1.66 31.25 2.76
N GLN A 12 -1.15 32.03 1.81
CA GLN A 12 -1.09 31.66 0.39
C GLN A 12 -0.09 30.53 0.17
N LYS A 13 1.06 30.55 0.85
CA LYS A 13 2.03 29.46 0.84
C LYS A 13 1.49 28.19 1.51
N LYS A 14 0.72 28.30 2.60
CA LYS A 14 -0.01 27.17 3.20
C LYS A 14 -1.08 26.61 2.27
N ALA A 15 -1.83 27.47 1.57
CA ALA A 15 -2.86 27.06 0.61
C ALA A 15 -2.26 26.45 -0.68
N GLU A 16 -1.06 26.87 -1.09
CA GLU A 16 -0.30 26.27 -2.20
C GLU A 16 0.30 24.92 -1.80
N GLU A 17 0.83 24.77 -0.58
CA GLU A 17 1.27 23.48 -0.02
C GLU A 17 0.09 22.51 0.15
N GLN A 18 -1.11 23.00 0.51
CA GLN A 18 -2.36 22.22 0.57
C GLN A 18 -2.90 21.79 -0.81
N LYS A 19 -2.49 22.46 -1.90
CA LYS A 19 -2.89 22.13 -3.28
C LYS A 19 -1.96 21.13 -3.94
N GLU A 20 -0.73 20.96 -3.45
CA GLU A 20 0.23 19.99 -3.99
C GLU A 20 -0.22 18.54 -3.73
N PHE A 21 -1.06 18.34 -2.71
CA PHE A 21 -1.79 17.09 -2.43
C PHE A 21 -3.27 17.44 -2.13
N GLY A 22 -4.07 17.58 -3.19
CA GLY A 22 -5.52 17.82 -3.06
C GLY A 22 -6.23 16.68 -2.32
N PRO A 23 -7.50 16.87 -1.89
CA PRO A 23 -8.30 15.75 -1.41
C PRO A 23 -8.26 14.63 -2.46
N ILE A 24 -7.78 13.45 -2.07
CA ILE A 24 -7.64 12.30 -2.96
C ILE A 24 -9.00 12.10 -3.66
N ASP A 25 -8.98 12.00 -4.99
CA ASP A 25 -10.21 11.77 -5.76
C ASP A 25 -10.68 10.34 -5.49
N TYR A 26 -11.68 10.23 -4.63
CA TYR A 26 -12.25 8.96 -4.22
C TYR A 26 -13.38 8.52 -5.15
N ASP A 27 -13.85 9.33 -6.11
CA ASP A 27 -14.86 8.88 -7.08
C ASP A 27 -14.23 8.24 -8.32
N ALA A 28 -12.91 8.37 -8.48
CA ALA A 28 -12.15 7.53 -9.39
C ALA A 28 -12.40 6.05 -9.03
N PRO A 29 -12.80 5.21 -10.00
CA PRO A 29 -12.77 3.77 -9.81
C PRO A 29 -11.40 3.38 -9.26
N ALA A 30 -11.31 2.23 -8.59
CA ALA A 30 -10.06 1.47 -8.64
C ALA A 30 -9.84 1.08 -10.10
N GLU A 31 -9.51 2.05 -10.96
CA GLU A 31 -8.85 1.75 -12.21
C GLU A 31 -7.58 1.08 -11.74
N SER A 32 -7.49 -0.23 -11.97
CA SER A 32 -6.20 -0.85 -12.18
C SER A 32 -5.50 0.11 -13.13
N ASP A 33 -4.54 0.88 -12.63
CA ASP A 33 -3.70 1.69 -13.51
C ASP A 33 -3.27 0.72 -14.59
N LYS A 34 -3.80 0.91 -15.81
CA LYS A 34 -3.43 0.10 -16.99
C LYS A 34 -1.95 0.27 -17.33
N LYS A 35 -1.21 0.99 -16.48
CA LYS A 35 0.19 1.36 -16.52
C LYS A 35 0.96 1.01 -15.24
N THR A 36 0.42 0.21 -14.30
CA THR A 36 1.33 -0.56 -13.44
C THR A 36 1.95 -1.61 -14.33
N ILE A 37 3.17 -1.34 -14.78
CA ILE A 37 3.99 -2.27 -15.57
C ILE A 37 4.43 -3.39 -14.61
N GLY A 38 3.47 -4.18 -14.12
CA GLY A 38 3.77 -5.40 -13.39
C GLY A 38 4.28 -6.44 -14.37
N LEU A 39 5.18 -7.29 -13.90
CA LEU A 39 5.77 -8.47 -14.56
C LEU A 39 4.93 -9.03 -15.74
N GLY A 40 3.64 -9.30 -15.57
CA GLY A 40 2.81 -9.85 -16.64
C GLY A 40 2.50 -8.97 -17.87
N THR A 41 2.84 -7.68 -17.88
CA THR A 41 2.55 -6.77 -19.01
C THR A 41 3.52 -6.94 -20.18
N GLN A 42 4.70 -7.54 -19.96
CA GLN A 42 5.70 -7.71 -21.03
C GLN A 42 5.43 -8.89 -21.96
N ILE A 43 4.61 -9.86 -21.54
CA ILE A 43 4.22 -11.00 -22.37
C ILE A 43 2.97 -10.56 -23.12
N GLY A 44 3.10 -10.13 -24.38
CA GLY A 44 2.06 -9.54 -25.25
C GLY A 44 0.80 -10.38 -25.49
N VAL A 45 0.09 -10.71 -24.41
CA VAL A 45 -1.14 -11.49 -24.34
C VAL A 45 -2.10 -10.63 -23.52
N GLY A 46 -3.01 -9.95 -24.20
CA GLY A 46 -3.90 -8.92 -23.64
C GLY A 46 -4.89 -9.43 -22.61
N VAL A 47 -4.42 -9.74 -21.41
CA VAL A 47 -5.24 -9.99 -20.22
C VAL A 47 -4.62 -9.18 -19.08
N ALA A 48 -5.44 -8.32 -18.48
CA ALA A 48 -5.06 -7.57 -17.29
C ALA A 48 -4.65 -8.57 -16.20
N VAL A 49 -3.35 -8.62 -15.88
CA VAL A 49 -2.91 -9.27 -14.66
C VAL A 49 -3.57 -8.49 -13.54
N VAL A 50 -4.43 -9.18 -12.79
CA VAL A 50 -4.95 -8.64 -11.54
C VAL A 50 -3.75 -8.67 -10.60
N VAL A 51 -2.98 -7.59 -10.63
CA VAL A 51 -2.04 -7.27 -9.57
C VAL A 51 -2.87 -7.33 -8.28
N PHE A 52 -2.29 -7.86 -7.20
CA PHE A 52 -2.70 -7.49 -5.84
C PHE A 52 -2.37 -6.00 -5.58
N GLY A 53 -2.70 -5.14 -6.55
CA GLY A 53 -2.83 -3.71 -6.44
C GLY A 53 -4.10 -3.47 -5.65
N LEU A 54 -4.04 -3.84 -4.37
CA LEU A 54 -4.87 -3.26 -3.35
C LEU A 54 -4.52 -1.76 -3.40
N VAL A 55 -5.26 -1.03 -4.23
CA VAL A 55 -5.50 0.41 -4.08
C VAL A 55 -5.64 0.64 -2.59
N PHE A 56 -4.90 1.59 -2.02
CA PHE A 56 -4.91 1.96 -0.59
C PHE A 56 -6.27 1.61 0.03
N ALA A 57 -6.37 0.39 0.56
CA ALA A 57 -7.68 -0.18 0.83
C ALA A 57 -8.16 0.51 2.10
N LEU A 58 -9.47 0.60 2.31
CA LEU A 58 -9.98 1.21 3.53
C LEU A 58 -9.43 0.55 4.83
N GLY A 59 -8.78 -0.62 4.73
CA GLY A 59 -8.05 -1.28 5.82
C GLY A 59 -6.59 -0.88 6.01
N ASP A 60 -5.92 -0.27 5.04
CA ASP A 60 -4.46 -0.04 5.11
C ASP A 60 -4.04 0.97 6.20
N PHE A 61 -4.96 1.85 6.59
CA PHE A 61 -4.76 2.85 7.63
C PHE A 61 -5.35 2.47 9.00
N LEU A 62 -6.05 1.33 9.07
CA LEU A 62 -6.73 0.88 10.29
C LEU A 62 -5.82 -0.02 11.13
N PRO A 63 -5.92 0.03 12.47
CA PRO A 63 -5.23 -0.93 13.36
C PRO A 63 -5.58 -2.38 13.00
N SER A 64 -4.61 -3.29 13.06
CA SER A 64 -4.82 -4.68 12.62
C SER A 64 -5.74 -5.48 13.55
N GLY A 65 -5.93 -5.01 14.79
CA GLY A 65 -6.82 -5.61 15.79
C GLY A 65 -8.31 -5.25 15.64
N SER A 66 -8.63 -4.27 14.79
CA SER A 66 -9.99 -3.76 14.67
C SER A 66 -10.90 -4.81 14.02
N THR A 67 -11.95 -5.23 14.73
CA THR A 67 -12.70 -6.44 14.40
C THR A 67 -13.46 -6.30 13.07
N ASN A 68 -13.14 -7.21 12.17
CA ASN A 68 -13.59 -7.30 10.78
C ASN A 68 -13.05 -6.16 9.89
N PRO A 69 -11.99 -6.43 9.11
CA PRO A 69 -11.77 -5.67 7.89
C PRO A 69 -13.10 -5.66 7.09
N PRO A 70 -13.44 -4.59 6.35
CA PRO A 70 -14.45 -4.75 5.30
C PRO A 70 -14.05 -5.98 4.45
N GLU A 71 -15.01 -6.76 3.95
CA GLU A 71 -14.72 -7.89 3.03
C GLU A 71 -13.81 -7.46 1.85
N GLU A 72 -13.67 -6.15 1.62
CA GLU A 72 -12.77 -5.49 0.67
C GLU A 72 -11.27 -5.47 1.06
N ALA A 73 -10.91 -5.69 2.32
CA ALA A 73 -9.52 -5.67 2.81
C ALA A 73 -8.94 -7.07 3.09
N ALA A 74 -9.80 -8.10 3.11
CA ALA A 74 -9.33 -9.46 2.88
C ALA A 74 -8.98 -9.58 1.40
N VAL A 75 -7.94 -10.37 1.09
CA VAL A 75 -7.70 -10.94 -0.25
C VAL A 75 -9.06 -11.07 -0.95
N ILE A 76 -9.32 -10.27 -1.99
CA ILE A 76 -10.53 -10.45 -2.78
C ILE A 76 -10.37 -11.87 -3.32
N ASP A 77 -11.05 -12.82 -2.69
CA ASP A 77 -11.23 -14.17 -3.18
C ASP A 77 -12.11 -13.98 -4.42
N LYS A 78 -11.47 -13.52 -5.50
CA LYS A 78 -12.11 -13.35 -6.78
C LYS A 78 -12.55 -14.74 -7.14
N LYS A 79 -13.85 -14.98 -7.01
CA LYS A 79 -14.46 -16.24 -7.41
C LYS A 79 -14.36 -16.30 -8.93
N LEU A 80 -13.24 -16.86 -9.41
CA LEU A 80 -12.98 -17.04 -10.83
C LEU A 80 -14.14 -17.82 -11.44
N SER A 81 -14.63 -17.32 -12.58
CA SER A 81 -15.57 -18.09 -13.38
C SER A 81 -14.90 -19.37 -13.89
N ASN A 82 -15.69 -20.39 -14.24
CA ASN A 82 -15.15 -21.62 -14.83
C ASN A 82 -14.38 -21.34 -16.13
N GLU A 83 -14.78 -20.34 -16.90
CA GLU A 83 -14.14 -19.93 -18.15
C GLU A 83 -12.80 -19.23 -17.89
N GLU A 84 -12.73 -18.34 -16.90
CA GLU A 84 -11.48 -17.71 -16.47
C GLU A 84 -10.50 -18.78 -15.97
N LYS A 85 -10.97 -19.71 -15.13
CA LYS A 85 -10.14 -20.82 -14.63
C LYS A 85 -9.61 -21.70 -15.76
N ALA A 86 -10.45 -22.05 -16.74
CA ALA A 86 -10.03 -22.85 -17.90
C ALA A 86 -8.99 -22.12 -18.77
N THR A 87 -9.14 -20.80 -18.91
CA THR A 87 -8.20 -19.95 -19.65
C THR A 87 -6.84 -19.91 -18.95
N LEU A 88 -6.83 -19.68 -17.63
CA LEU A 88 -5.62 -19.68 -16.81
C LEU A 88 -4.93 -21.05 -16.81
N GLN A 89 -5.68 -22.15 -16.74
CA GLN A 89 -5.12 -23.50 -16.85
C GLN A 89 -4.48 -23.76 -18.22
N THR A 90 -5.07 -23.25 -19.29
CA THR A 90 -4.50 -23.38 -20.65
C THR A 90 -3.20 -22.58 -20.77
N ARG A 91 -3.19 -21.36 -20.23
CA ARG A 91 -1.99 -20.51 -20.17
C ARG A 91 -0.88 -21.15 -19.35
N LEU A 92 -1.21 -21.72 -18.18
CA LEU A 92 -0.25 -22.42 -17.34
C LEU A 92 0.41 -23.57 -18.09
N LYS A 93 -0.36 -24.40 -18.82
CA LYS A 93 0.18 -25.50 -19.63
C LYS A 93 1.17 -25.02 -20.70
N GLN A 94 0.94 -23.85 -21.30
CA GLN A 94 1.86 -23.28 -22.30
C GLN A 94 3.20 -22.91 -21.66
N PHE A 95 3.18 -22.25 -20.50
CA PHE A 95 4.41 -21.94 -19.77
C PHE A 95 5.10 -23.19 -19.22
N GLU A 96 4.36 -24.20 -18.75
CA GLU A 96 4.92 -25.48 -18.33
C GLU A 96 5.62 -26.21 -19.49
N ALA A 97 5.05 -26.16 -20.70
CA ALA A 97 5.70 -26.69 -21.89
C ALA A 97 7.01 -25.92 -22.21
N MET A 98 7.01 -24.59 -22.10
CA MET A 98 8.24 -23.79 -22.25
C MET A 98 9.29 -24.17 -21.20
N LEU A 99 8.89 -24.32 -19.93
CA LEU A 99 9.77 -24.73 -18.83
C LEU A 99 10.31 -26.15 -19.00
N SER A 100 9.56 -27.06 -19.64
CA SER A 100 10.06 -28.40 -19.95
C SER A 100 11.24 -28.39 -20.94
N ILE A 101 11.29 -27.37 -21.81
CA ILE A 101 12.35 -27.19 -22.81
C ILE A 101 13.51 -26.36 -22.22
N SER A 102 13.17 -25.30 -21.50
CA SER A 102 14.12 -24.39 -20.85
C SER A 102 13.70 -24.12 -19.40
N PRO A 103 14.16 -24.95 -18.44
CA PRO A 103 13.73 -24.88 -17.04
C PRO A 103 14.04 -23.56 -16.31
N LYS A 104 14.94 -22.76 -16.87
CA LYS A 104 15.39 -21.49 -16.30
C LYS A 104 14.97 -20.28 -17.12
N ASP A 105 14.09 -20.46 -18.11
CA ASP A 105 13.59 -19.36 -18.93
C ASP A 105 12.83 -18.35 -18.04
N PRO A 106 13.33 -17.10 -17.88
CA PRO A 106 12.73 -16.15 -16.96
C PRO A 106 11.28 -15.79 -17.34
N THR A 107 10.98 -15.74 -18.64
CA THR A 107 9.64 -15.40 -19.14
C THR A 107 8.63 -16.49 -18.78
N ALA A 108 9.01 -17.76 -18.95
CA ALA A 108 8.17 -18.90 -18.63
C ALA A 108 8.01 -19.08 -17.11
N LEU A 109 9.08 -18.87 -16.34
CA LEU A 109 9.03 -18.89 -14.87
C LEU A 109 8.06 -17.83 -14.35
N GLU A 110 8.19 -16.60 -14.85
CA GLU A 110 7.34 -15.46 -14.49
C GLU A 110 5.89 -15.67 -14.91
N GLY A 111 5.65 -16.05 -16.16
CA GLY A 111 4.32 -16.31 -16.69
C GLY A 111 3.59 -17.43 -15.94
N ALA A 112 4.28 -18.53 -15.64
CA ALA A 112 3.72 -19.62 -14.85
C ALA A 112 3.45 -19.20 -13.40
N ALA A 113 4.38 -18.49 -12.75
CA ALA A 113 4.22 -18.02 -11.38
C ALA A 113 3.02 -17.08 -11.21
N VAL A 114 2.88 -16.10 -12.10
CA VAL A 114 1.75 -15.16 -12.10
C VAL A 114 0.44 -15.93 -12.33
N THR A 115 0.41 -16.83 -13.31
CA THR A 115 -0.79 -17.64 -13.60
C THR A 115 -1.19 -18.54 -12.43
N LEU A 116 -0.21 -19.13 -11.73
CA LEU A 116 -0.46 -19.93 -10.53
C LEU A 116 -0.97 -19.08 -9.36
N THR A 117 -0.45 -17.86 -9.22
CA THR A 117 -0.93 -16.89 -8.23
C THR A 117 -2.39 -16.52 -8.47
N GLU A 118 -2.76 -16.25 -9.73
CA GLU A 118 -4.15 -15.98 -10.12
C GLU A 118 -5.06 -17.20 -9.91
N LEU A 119 -4.55 -18.41 -10.11
CA LEU A 119 -5.26 -19.67 -9.82
C LEU A 119 -5.37 -20.00 -8.32
N GLY A 120 -4.71 -19.24 -7.44
CA GLY A 120 -4.64 -19.48 -6.00
C GLY A 120 -3.67 -20.60 -5.58
N ASP A 121 -2.86 -21.12 -6.51
CA ASP A 121 -1.84 -22.13 -6.22
C ASP A 121 -0.53 -21.46 -5.77
N TYR A 122 -0.61 -20.84 -4.60
CA TYR A 122 0.47 -20.02 -4.06
C TYR A 122 1.73 -20.84 -3.75
N ALA A 123 1.59 -22.13 -3.41
CA ALA A 123 2.75 -22.98 -3.11
C ALA A 123 3.62 -23.19 -4.36
N ARG A 124 3.00 -23.52 -5.50
CA ARG A 124 3.74 -23.67 -6.76
C ARG A 124 4.23 -22.32 -7.29
N ALA A 125 3.43 -21.26 -7.15
CA ALA A 125 3.86 -19.91 -7.50
C ALA A 125 5.12 -19.49 -6.74
N ALA A 126 5.17 -19.74 -5.41
CA ALA A 126 6.33 -19.41 -4.59
C ALA A 126 7.59 -20.14 -5.04
N SER A 127 7.49 -21.42 -5.41
CA SER A 127 8.63 -22.19 -5.93
C SER A 127 9.19 -21.59 -7.21
N LEU A 128 8.31 -21.25 -8.17
CA LEU A 128 8.75 -20.67 -9.44
C LEU A 128 9.30 -19.25 -9.26
N LEU A 129 8.75 -18.46 -8.35
CA LEU A 129 9.28 -17.12 -8.01
C LEU A 129 10.64 -17.20 -7.32
N GLN A 130 10.90 -18.23 -6.51
CA GLN A 130 12.23 -18.48 -5.95
C GLN A 130 13.25 -18.83 -7.03
N ASP A 131 12.85 -19.60 -8.04
CA ASP A 131 13.73 -19.89 -9.18
C ASP A 131 13.94 -18.65 -10.05
N LEU A 132 12.88 -17.88 -10.31
CA LEU A 132 12.97 -16.61 -11.03
C LEU A 132 13.89 -15.61 -10.31
N ALA A 133 13.83 -15.54 -8.97
CA ALA A 133 14.69 -14.66 -8.17
C ALA A 133 16.18 -15.03 -8.27
N LYS A 134 16.53 -16.28 -8.58
CA LYS A 134 17.92 -16.69 -8.84
C LYS A 134 18.42 -16.21 -10.21
N GLU A 135 17.53 -16.10 -11.18
CA GLU A 135 17.87 -15.67 -12.54
C GLU A 135 17.78 -14.13 -12.69
N LYS A 136 16.82 -13.48 -12.00
CA LYS A 136 16.60 -12.02 -11.95
C LYS A 136 16.92 -11.44 -10.57
N THR A 137 18.19 -11.55 -10.15
CA THR A 137 18.63 -11.19 -8.77
C THR A 137 18.51 -9.71 -8.40
N SER A 138 18.35 -8.81 -9.37
CA SER A 138 18.23 -7.36 -9.16
C SER A 138 16.86 -6.79 -9.55
N ASP A 139 15.86 -7.65 -9.77
CA ASP A 139 14.52 -7.22 -10.16
C ASP A 139 13.63 -7.07 -8.91
N PRO A 140 13.30 -5.83 -8.48
CA PRO A 140 12.50 -5.61 -7.27
C PRO A 140 11.09 -6.20 -7.37
N ASP A 141 10.52 -6.31 -8.57
CA ASP A 141 9.16 -6.82 -8.75
C ASP A 141 9.07 -8.33 -8.50
N VAL A 142 10.12 -9.07 -8.83
CA VAL A 142 10.19 -10.52 -8.55
C VAL A 142 10.14 -10.76 -7.03
N PHE A 143 10.90 -9.98 -6.28
CA PHE A 143 10.90 -10.08 -4.81
C PHE A 143 9.60 -9.55 -4.19
N ARG A 144 9.01 -8.49 -4.75
CA ARG A 144 7.71 -7.97 -4.31
C ARG A 144 6.62 -9.03 -4.47
N LEU A 145 6.51 -9.64 -5.65
CA LEU A 145 5.53 -10.70 -5.92
C LEU A 145 5.79 -11.96 -5.07
N LEU A 146 7.05 -12.34 -4.85
CA LEU A 146 7.39 -13.41 -3.91
C LEU A 146 6.92 -13.09 -2.48
N GLY A 147 7.03 -11.83 -2.06
CA GLY A 147 6.51 -11.33 -0.79
C GLY A 147 4.99 -11.47 -0.68
N GLU A 148 4.25 -11.09 -1.72
CA GLU A 148 2.79 -11.22 -1.81
C GLU A 148 2.35 -12.68 -1.70
N VAL A 149 2.95 -13.56 -2.51
CA VAL A 149 2.61 -14.99 -2.54
C VAL A 149 2.93 -15.67 -1.19
N LYS A 150 4.06 -15.33 -0.57
CA LYS A 150 4.41 -15.85 0.77
C LYS A 150 3.46 -15.32 1.85
N TYR A 151 3.00 -14.08 1.75
CA TYR A 151 2.00 -13.53 2.67
C TYR A 151 0.69 -14.31 2.57
N ALA A 152 0.23 -14.60 1.34
CA ALA A 152 -0.97 -15.42 1.09
C ALA A 152 -0.83 -16.84 1.65
N LEU A 153 0.37 -17.42 1.60
CA LEU A 153 0.71 -18.70 2.25
C LEU A 153 0.78 -18.63 3.79
N LYS A 154 0.64 -17.44 4.38
CA LYS A 154 0.88 -17.16 5.81
C LYS A 154 2.33 -17.43 6.24
N ASP A 155 3.26 -17.52 5.29
CA ASP A 155 4.70 -17.48 5.53
C ASP A 155 5.13 -16.02 5.74
N TYR A 156 4.74 -15.44 6.88
CA TYR A 156 4.93 -14.01 7.14
C TYR A 156 6.40 -13.62 7.27
N ASP A 157 7.24 -14.47 7.85
CA ASP A 157 8.69 -14.24 7.91
C ASP A 157 9.33 -14.29 6.53
N GLY A 158 8.97 -15.28 5.71
CA GLY A 158 9.43 -15.34 4.33
C GLY A 158 8.93 -14.17 3.49
N SER A 159 7.70 -13.72 3.72
CA SER A 159 7.12 -12.55 3.06
C SER A 159 7.91 -11.30 3.40
N ALA A 160 8.16 -11.06 4.69
CA ALA A 160 8.96 -9.93 5.15
C ALA A 160 10.39 -9.95 4.58
N ALA A 161 11.01 -11.13 4.49
CA ALA A 161 12.33 -11.29 3.88
C ALA A 161 12.32 -10.92 2.38
N ALA A 162 11.32 -11.38 1.63
CA ALA A 162 11.19 -11.07 0.21
C ALA A 162 10.92 -9.57 -0.04
N TYR A 163 10.03 -8.93 0.72
CA TYR A 163 9.83 -7.50 0.59
C TYR A 163 11.06 -6.67 1.00
N LYS A 164 11.82 -7.08 2.03
CA LYS A 164 13.10 -6.44 2.39
C LYS A 164 14.09 -6.51 1.22
N LEU A 165 14.18 -7.64 0.53
CA LEU A 165 15.01 -7.77 -0.68
C LEU A 165 14.51 -6.84 -1.80
N SER A 166 13.19 -6.79 -2.04
CA SER A 166 12.59 -5.86 -3.01
C SER A 166 12.97 -4.40 -2.72
N ALA A 167 12.82 -3.97 -1.46
CA ALA A 167 13.19 -2.62 -1.02
C ALA A 167 14.70 -2.33 -1.15
N MET A 168 15.55 -3.34 -0.96
CA MET A 168 17.01 -3.22 -1.04
C MET A 168 17.51 -3.10 -2.49
N VAL A 169 16.91 -3.82 -3.43
CA VAL A 169 17.31 -3.78 -4.84
C VAL A 169 16.61 -2.68 -5.64
N SER A 170 15.53 -2.10 -5.09
CA SER A 170 14.86 -0.93 -5.68
C SER A 170 15.66 0.36 -5.46
N LYS A 171 15.69 1.20 -6.50
CA LYS A 171 16.26 2.56 -6.41
C LYS A 171 15.31 3.56 -5.76
N ASP A 172 14.01 3.37 -5.99
CA ASP A 172 12.96 4.28 -5.55
C ASP A 172 12.15 3.67 -4.40
N VAL A 173 11.48 4.53 -3.63
CA VAL A 173 10.52 4.08 -2.61
C VAL A 173 9.27 3.63 -3.34
N ASN A 174 8.86 2.37 -3.17
CA ASN A 174 7.61 1.85 -3.74
C ASN A 174 6.60 1.62 -2.61
N PHE A 175 5.41 2.23 -2.73
CA PHE A 175 4.38 2.14 -1.71
C PHE A 175 3.85 0.71 -1.48
N GLU A 176 3.74 -0.10 -2.53
CA GLU A 176 3.30 -1.50 -2.42
C GLU A 176 4.28 -2.32 -1.59
N VAL A 177 5.58 -2.07 -1.76
CA VAL A 177 6.63 -2.70 -0.95
C VAL A 177 6.59 -2.18 0.49
N LEU A 178 6.35 -0.88 0.69
CA LEU A 178 6.21 -0.32 2.05
C LEU A 178 5.05 -0.96 2.81
N ARG A 179 3.88 -1.00 2.18
CA ARG A 179 2.66 -1.60 2.73
C ARG A 179 2.85 -3.10 2.95
N GLY A 180 3.34 -3.81 1.94
CA GLY A 180 3.56 -5.25 1.98
C GLY A 180 4.51 -5.66 3.10
N LEU A 181 5.67 -4.99 3.22
CA LEU A 181 6.61 -5.26 4.29
C LEU A 181 6.03 -4.94 5.67
N THR A 182 5.34 -3.80 5.80
CA THR A 182 4.68 -3.41 7.06
C THR A 182 3.70 -4.49 7.50
N ASN A 183 2.79 -4.90 6.62
CA ASN A 183 1.79 -5.92 6.92
C ASN A 183 2.45 -7.29 7.22
N ALA A 184 3.47 -7.69 6.47
CA ALA A 184 4.21 -8.93 6.73
C ALA A 184 4.88 -8.93 8.11
N LEU A 185 5.52 -7.83 8.51
CA LEU A 185 6.16 -7.69 9.82
C LEU A 185 5.14 -7.69 10.97
N LEU A 186 4.01 -6.99 10.79
CA LEU A 186 2.94 -6.98 11.80
C LEU A 186 2.30 -8.37 11.97
N ALA A 187 2.05 -9.08 10.86
CA ALA A 187 1.56 -10.46 10.89
C ALA A 187 2.58 -11.42 11.53
N ALA A 188 3.87 -11.20 11.30
CA ALA A 188 4.99 -11.92 11.93
C ALA A 188 5.27 -11.48 13.39
N LYS A 189 4.44 -10.62 13.99
CA LYS A 189 4.58 -10.12 15.37
C LYS A 189 5.90 -9.37 15.62
N ARG A 190 6.37 -8.62 14.63
CA ARG A 190 7.59 -7.79 14.67
C ARG A 190 7.28 -6.31 14.39
N PRO A 191 6.41 -5.67 15.19
CA PRO A 191 5.94 -4.31 14.93
C PRO A 191 7.02 -3.24 15.14
N ASP A 192 8.02 -3.50 15.98
CA ASP A 192 9.19 -2.65 16.16
C ASP A 192 9.99 -2.51 14.85
N GLU A 193 10.21 -3.62 14.14
CA GLU A 193 10.88 -3.59 12.84
C GLU A 193 10.06 -2.86 11.76
N ALA A 194 8.73 -2.98 11.81
CA ALA A 194 7.84 -2.26 10.89
C ALA A 194 7.98 -0.75 11.09
N VAL A 195 7.97 -0.28 12.35
CA VAL A 195 8.18 1.12 12.70
C VAL A 195 9.56 1.60 12.24
N GLN A 196 10.63 0.87 12.54
CA GLN A 196 11.99 1.26 12.13
C GLN A 196 12.13 1.40 10.62
N PHE A 197 11.53 0.47 9.87
CA PHE A 197 11.53 0.51 8.41
C PHE A 197 10.75 1.71 7.85
N LEU A 198 9.58 2.02 8.41
CA LEU A 198 8.76 3.15 7.99
C LEU A 198 9.42 4.50 8.30
N LEU A 199 10.03 4.64 9.49
CA LEU A 199 10.80 5.83 9.86
C LEU A 199 11.99 6.05 8.92
N SER A 200 12.74 4.99 8.61
CA SER A 200 13.86 5.05 7.66
C SER A 200 13.40 5.45 6.25
N SER A 201 12.25 4.91 5.82
CA SER A 201 11.64 5.24 4.52
C SER A 201 11.17 6.69 4.46
N ARG A 202 10.53 7.19 5.53
CA ARG A 202 10.13 8.60 5.66
C ARG A 202 11.34 9.53 5.60
N GLU A 203 12.43 9.20 6.28
CA GLU A 203 13.65 10.01 6.25
C GLU A 203 14.31 10.03 4.87
N ARG A 204 14.33 8.89 4.17
CA ARG A 204 14.82 8.81 2.79
C ARG A 204 14.01 9.70 1.86
N MET A 205 12.68 9.65 1.92
CA MET A 205 11.80 10.50 1.12
C MET A 205 12.01 12.00 1.41
N ASN A 206 12.15 12.36 2.69
CA ASN A 206 12.43 13.75 3.10
C ASN A 206 13.79 14.22 2.55
N SER A 207 14.82 13.39 2.67
CA SER A 207 16.16 13.66 2.15
C SER A 207 16.16 13.80 0.61
N GLU A 208 15.46 12.93 -0.11
CA GLU A 208 15.29 13.02 -1.56
C GLU A 208 14.57 14.31 -1.99
N ARG A 209 13.55 14.74 -1.23
CA ARG A 209 12.84 16.00 -1.45
C ARG A 209 13.75 17.21 -1.24
N LEU A 210 14.55 17.21 -0.16
CA LEU A 210 15.47 18.32 0.17
C LEU A 210 16.63 18.43 -0.84
N ASN A 211 17.13 17.29 -1.34
CA ASN A 211 18.24 17.24 -2.28
C ASN A 211 17.84 17.52 -3.75
N ARG A 212 16.55 17.75 -4.04
CA ARG A 212 16.05 18.21 -5.34
C ARG A 212 15.57 19.67 -5.25
N PRO A 213 16.47 20.67 -5.28
CA PRO A 213 16.13 22.07 -4.97
C PRO A 213 15.23 22.79 -6.00
N ASN A 214 14.77 22.14 -7.09
CA ASN A 214 14.19 22.84 -8.24
C ASN A 214 12.83 22.29 -8.74
N LEU A 215 11.90 21.96 -7.84
CA LEU A 215 10.49 21.69 -8.22
C LEU A 215 9.65 22.98 -8.41
N LYS A 216 10.21 24.17 -8.15
CA LYS A 216 9.46 25.45 -8.16
C LYS A 216 9.59 26.30 -9.43
N ALA A 217 10.21 25.83 -10.50
CA ALA A 217 10.52 26.69 -11.65
C ALA A 217 9.95 26.25 -13.02
N ASP A 218 9.26 25.12 -13.12
CA ASP A 218 8.69 24.69 -14.41
C ASP A 218 7.30 24.07 -14.21
N SER A 219 6.31 24.93 -14.00
CA SER A 219 4.88 24.58 -13.92
C SER A 219 4.29 24.07 -15.26
N ASN A 220 5.13 23.73 -16.25
CA ASN A 220 4.75 23.20 -17.56
C ASN A 220 5.50 21.91 -17.95
N LYS A 221 6.15 21.21 -17.01
CA LYS A 221 6.46 19.78 -17.15
C LYS A 221 5.57 18.97 -16.22
N MET A 222 4.27 19.00 -16.52
CA MET A 222 3.40 17.85 -16.24
C MET A 222 4.02 16.61 -16.86
N GLU A 223 3.92 15.48 -16.16
CA GLU A 223 4.22 14.14 -16.66
C GLU A 223 5.71 13.80 -16.86
N THR A 224 6.42 13.65 -15.75
CA THR A 224 7.10 12.36 -15.53
C THR A 224 6.67 11.85 -14.16
N GLU A 225 5.42 11.40 -14.15
CA GLU A 225 4.80 10.62 -13.09
C GLU A 225 5.55 9.29 -12.90
N LEU A 226 6.67 9.33 -12.19
CA LEU A 226 7.20 8.15 -11.52
C LEU A 226 6.71 8.22 -10.09
N GLN A 227 5.63 7.46 -9.82
CA GLN A 227 5.05 7.09 -8.53
C GLN A 227 5.81 7.63 -7.31
N LYS A 228 5.57 8.90 -6.97
CA LYS A 228 6.02 9.42 -5.67
C LYS A 228 5.08 8.88 -4.62
N VAL A 229 5.63 8.12 -3.68
CA VAL A 229 4.89 7.73 -2.48
C VAL A 229 4.47 9.00 -1.75
N ASP A 230 3.16 9.15 -1.57
CA ASP A 230 2.61 10.23 -0.75
C ASP A 230 3.06 10.04 0.71
N PRO A 231 3.74 11.03 1.33
CA PRO A 231 4.15 10.97 2.73
C PRO A 231 3.01 10.64 3.70
N ILE A 232 1.77 11.06 3.37
CA ILE A 232 0.58 10.78 4.18
C ILE A 232 0.34 9.27 4.30
N GLN A 233 0.55 8.52 3.22
CA GLN A 233 0.36 7.07 3.23
C GLN A 233 1.37 6.37 4.15
N VAL A 234 2.60 6.89 4.23
CA VAL A 234 3.63 6.35 5.13
C VAL A 234 3.31 6.66 6.60
N ASP A 235 2.82 7.86 6.89
CA ASP A 235 2.38 8.22 8.24
C ASP A 235 1.16 7.38 8.68
N PHE A 236 0.23 7.03 7.78
CA PHE A 236 -0.85 6.09 8.09
C PHE A 236 -0.34 4.69 8.45
N LEU A 237 0.61 4.15 7.66
CA LEU A 237 1.25 2.87 7.98
C LEU A 237 2.02 2.93 9.31
N LEU A 238 2.64 4.07 9.62
CA LEU A 238 3.39 4.28 10.85
C LEU A 238 2.47 4.31 12.07
N GLY A 239 1.35 5.03 12.00
CA GLY A 239 0.32 5.02 13.04
C GLY A 239 -0.22 3.61 13.29
N LYS A 240 -0.49 2.86 12.22
CA LYS A 240 -0.91 1.45 12.29
C LYS A 240 0.14 0.57 12.98
N ALA A 241 1.41 0.71 12.62
CA ALA A 241 2.49 -0.06 13.19
C ALA A 241 2.71 0.25 14.68
N TYR A 242 2.66 1.52 15.10
CA TYR A 242 2.71 1.90 16.51
C TYR A 242 1.51 1.36 17.30
N SER A 243 0.31 1.41 16.72
CA SER A 243 -0.90 0.86 17.34
C SER A 243 -0.74 -0.64 17.62
N ASP A 244 -0.33 -1.41 16.62
CA ASP A 244 -0.11 -2.86 16.75
C ASP A 244 1.06 -3.19 17.70
N TRP A 245 2.02 -2.27 17.85
CA TRP A 245 3.10 -2.40 18.83
C TRP A 245 2.63 -2.14 20.28
N GLY A 246 1.44 -1.55 20.46
CA GLY A 246 0.95 -1.11 21.77
C GLY A 246 1.50 0.25 22.21
N HIS A 247 2.17 0.98 21.32
CA HIS A 247 2.67 2.35 21.56
C HIS A 247 1.57 3.35 21.22
N VAL A 248 0.51 3.33 22.03
CA VAL A 248 -0.74 4.07 21.81
C VAL A 248 -0.49 5.57 21.72
N SER A 249 0.36 6.12 22.58
CA SER A 249 0.68 7.56 22.58
C SER A 249 1.37 8.00 21.29
N ASP A 250 2.30 7.18 20.77
CA ASP A 250 2.99 7.48 19.51
C ASP A 250 2.05 7.37 18.31
N ALA A 251 1.19 6.34 18.29
CA ALA A 251 0.15 6.20 17.27
C ALA A 251 -0.78 7.44 17.25
N VAL A 252 -1.28 7.85 18.42
CA VAL A 252 -2.12 9.05 18.56
C VAL A 252 -1.39 10.31 18.09
N ALA A 253 -0.11 10.47 18.42
CA ALA A 253 0.68 11.61 17.99
C ALA A 253 0.83 11.68 16.46
N VAL A 254 1.04 10.53 15.80
CA VAL A 254 1.07 10.43 14.33
C VAL A 254 -0.27 10.86 13.73
N TYR A 255 -1.39 10.36 14.27
CA TYR A 255 -2.72 10.76 13.77
C TYR A 255 -3.07 12.21 14.06
N ASP A 256 -2.62 12.77 15.18
CA ASP A 256 -2.79 14.21 15.47
C ASP A 256 -2.03 15.08 14.46
N GLN A 257 -0.82 14.67 14.05
CA GLN A 257 -0.09 15.36 12.98
C GLN A 257 -0.84 15.27 11.65
N LEU A 258 -1.40 14.10 11.31
CA LEU A 258 -2.21 13.89 10.10
C LEU A 258 -3.46 14.77 10.11
N ILE A 259 -4.21 14.80 11.22
CA ILE A 259 -5.40 15.65 11.39
C ILE A 259 -5.03 17.13 11.31
N SER A 260 -3.92 17.56 11.95
CA SER A 260 -3.52 18.97 11.93
C SER A 260 -3.10 19.45 10.54
N SER A 261 -2.52 18.57 9.72
CA SER A 261 -2.07 18.90 8.36
C SER A 261 -3.19 18.74 7.32
N HIS A 262 -4.07 17.77 7.53
CA HIS A 262 -5.19 17.41 6.65
C HIS A 262 -6.51 17.39 7.44
N PRO A 263 -7.00 18.55 7.91
CA PRO A 263 -8.14 18.61 8.83
C PRO A 263 -9.46 18.13 8.23
N ASN A 264 -9.54 18.00 6.91
CA ASN A 264 -10.72 17.52 6.19
C ASN A 264 -10.60 16.05 5.74
N ASP A 265 -9.51 15.35 6.09
CA ASP A 265 -9.36 13.93 5.81
C ASP A 265 -9.95 13.09 6.95
N PHE A 266 -11.04 12.38 6.68
CA PHE A 266 -11.73 11.58 7.67
C PHE A 266 -10.90 10.42 8.24
N ARG A 267 -9.89 9.93 7.50
CA ARG A 267 -9.12 8.72 7.85
C ARG A 267 -8.31 8.90 9.13
N GLY A 268 -7.71 10.08 9.33
CA GLY A 268 -6.97 10.41 10.55
C GLY A 268 -7.86 10.37 11.79
N TYR A 269 -9.05 10.95 11.70
CA TYR A 269 -10.05 10.89 12.78
C TYR A 269 -10.54 9.45 13.01
N LEU A 270 -10.84 8.71 11.94
CA LEU A 270 -11.33 7.33 12.06
C LEU A 270 -10.29 6.43 12.75
N ALA A 271 -9.03 6.46 12.30
CA ALA A 271 -7.96 5.67 12.89
C ALA A 271 -7.70 6.03 14.36
N LYS A 272 -7.62 7.34 14.68
CA LYS A 272 -7.47 7.80 16.07
C LYS A 272 -8.66 7.37 16.94
N GLY A 273 -9.89 7.46 16.41
CA GLY A 273 -11.10 7.03 17.12
C GLY A 273 -11.08 5.55 17.48
N ILE A 274 -10.67 4.68 16.55
CA ILE A 274 -10.55 3.23 16.77
C ILE A 274 -9.54 2.95 17.89
N ILE A 275 -8.35 3.56 17.82
CA ILE A 275 -7.29 3.33 18.82
C ILE A 275 -7.72 3.82 20.20
N LEU A 276 -8.34 5.00 20.29
CA LEU A 276 -8.85 5.50 21.57
C LEU A 276 -9.91 4.57 22.15
N LYS A 277 -10.79 4.02 21.32
CA LYS A 277 -11.82 3.07 21.74
C LYS A 277 -11.22 1.76 22.24
N GLU A 278 -10.31 1.16 21.48
CA GLU A 278 -9.60 -0.07 21.85
C GLU A 278 -8.83 0.07 23.17
N ASN A 279 -8.38 1.29 23.49
CA ASN A 279 -7.67 1.61 24.73
C ASN A 279 -8.57 2.21 25.84
N GLY A 280 -9.89 2.07 25.73
CA GLY A 280 -10.85 2.43 26.78
C GLY A 280 -11.18 3.92 26.89
N ASN A 281 -10.61 4.78 26.05
CA ASN A 281 -10.94 6.21 25.99
C ASN A 281 -12.16 6.47 25.10
N VAL A 282 -13.30 5.93 25.52
CA VAL A 282 -14.55 5.92 24.73
C VAL A 282 -15.06 7.32 24.42
N GLY A 283 -14.98 8.25 25.38
CA GLY A 283 -15.48 9.61 25.21
C GLY A 283 -14.71 10.40 24.14
N ASP A 284 -13.39 10.21 24.07
CA ASP A 284 -12.55 10.87 23.05
C ASP A 284 -12.73 10.18 21.70
N ALA A 285 -12.87 8.85 21.69
CA ALA A 285 -13.18 8.08 20.49
C ALA A 285 -14.48 8.54 19.82
N GLU A 286 -15.56 8.74 20.59
CA GLU A 286 -16.85 9.20 20.06
C GLU A 286 -16.73 10.55 19.35
N ARG A 287 -15.96 11.49 19.92
CA ARG A 287 -15.69 12.78 19.26
C ARG A 287 -14.95 12.60 17.94
N MET A 288 -13.99 11.68 17.88
CA MET A 288 -13.29 11.37 16.64
C MET A 288 -14.20 10.73 15.59
N PHE A 289 -15.09 9.81 15.98
CA PHE A 289 -16.05 9.22 15.03
C PHE A 289 -17.05 10.23 14.48
N ILE A 290 -17.49 11.21 15.29
CA ILE A 290 -18.33 12.31 14.83
C ILE A 290 -17.60 13.13 13.76
N GLN A 291 -16.33 13.48 13.98
CA GLN A 291 -15.52 14.21 13.00
C GLN A 291 -15.26 13.36 11.74
N ALA A 292 -14.89 12.09 11.90
CA ALA A 292 -14.69 11.17 10.79
C ALA A 292 -15.95 11.08 9.92
N ARG A 293 -17.13 10.93 10.53
CA ARG A 293 -18.40 10.85 9.79
C ARG A 293 -18.75 12.16 9.08
N PHE A 294 -18.41 13.31 9.67
CA PHE A 294 -18.65 14.62 9.07
C PHE A 294 -17.84 14.82 7.79
N PHE A 295 -16.57 14.42 7.79
CA PHE A 295 -15.67 14.55 6.63
C PHE A 295 -15.72 13.38 5.64
N ALA A 296 -16.30 12.24 6.04
CA ALA A 296 -16.33 11.04 5.19
C ALA A 296 -17.23 11.25 3.95
N PRO A 297 -16.77 10.88 2.74
CA PRO A 297 -17.63 10.78 1.57
C PRO A 297 -18.72 9.72 1.80
N GLU A 298 -19.85 9.82 1.10
CA GLU A 298 -21.03 8.95 1.33
C GLU A 298 -20.67 7.45 1.37
N LYS A 299 -19.84 6.99 0.43
CA LYS A 299 -19.39 5.60 0.35
C LYS A 299 -18.57 5.13 1.57
N ALA A 300 -17.91 6.04 2.28
CA ALA A 300 -17.10 5.71 3.46
C ALA A 300 -17.86 5.86 4.78
N LYS A 301 -19.05 6.48 4.79
CA LYS A 301 -19.83 6.65 6.02
C LYS A 301 -20.25 5.31 6.64
N ALA A 302 -20.56 4.31 5.82
CA ALA A 302 -20.89 2.97 6.29
C ALA A 302 -19.71 2.33 7.06
N LEU A 303 -18.47 2.56 6.61
CA LEU A 303 -17.27 2.10 7.31
C LEU A 303 -17.12 2.80 8.67
N VAL A 304 -17.26 4.13 8.71
CA VAL A 304 -17.16 4.89 9.96
C VAL A 304 -18.23 4.44 10.97
N ASP A 305 -19.46 4.23 10.51
CA ASP A 305 -20.58 3.76 11.35
C ASP A 305 -20.35 2.34 11.89
N ARG A 306 -19.61 1.49 11.15
CA ARG A 306 -19.26 0.14 11.63
C ARG A 306 -18.35 0.21 12.84
N TYR A 307 -17.28 1.01 12.76
CA TYR A 307 -16.29 1.12 13.85
C TYR A 307 -16.81 1.90 15.06
N SER A 308 -17.70 2.88 14.85
CA SER A 308 -18.28 3.61 15.97
C SER A 308 -19.18 2.72 16.84
N ARG A 309 -19.86 1.73 16.24
CA ARG A 309 -20.82 0.84 16.94
C ARG A 309 -20.20 -0.38 17.64
N GLN A 310 -19.04 -0.86 17.19
CA GLN A 310 -18.34 -2.03 17.77
C GLN A 310 -17.62 -1.68 19.07
#